data_AF-A0A254TQ51-F1
#
_entry.id   AF-A0A254TQ51-F1
#
_cell.length_a   1.000
_cell.length_b   1.000
_cell.length_c   1.000
_cell.angle_alpha   90.00
_cell.angle_beta   90.00
_cell.angle_gamma   90.00
#
_symmetry.space_group_name_H-M   'P 1'
#
loop_
_entity.id
_entity.type
_entity.pdbx_description
1 polymer ?
#
loop_
_entity_poly.entity_id
_entity_poly.type
_entity_poly.pdbx_seq_one_letter_code
_entity_poly.pdbx_strand_id
1 'polypeptide(L)'
;MVPGGDVQFLVSSTDCRIDDDEGLIHIVHADSVSSAIRAFKLQVCIHDKYVRSYILDGEFGERFWILTAKERQHFEKTGELIATPALFRRRLTNYFANRPDLATAYLDYYFSSNDEQELAPEHYCELAEYLLVTKNEFIKAQALPLDAIPVIHQSRCSTS
;
A
#
# COMPACT_ATOMS: atom_id res chain seq x y z
N MET A 1 -5.17 37.12 8.09
CA MET A 1 -4.14 36.25 7.50
C MET A 1 -4.78 34.90 7.26
N VAL A 2 -4.98 34.49 6.02
CA VAL A 2 -5.50 33.16 5.68
C VAL A 2 -4.28 32.28 5.42
N PRO A 3 -3.93 31.33 6.29
CA PRO A 3 -2.76 30.50 6.09
C PRO A 3 -3.07 29.44 5.02
N GLY A 4 -2.24 29.39 3.97
CA GLY A 4 -2.09 28.28 3.01
C GLY A 4 -3.34 27.90 2.22
N GLY A 5 -3.48 28.37 0.98
CA GLY A 5 -4.53 27.89 0.09
C GLY A 5 -4.32 26.42 -0.24
N ASP A 6 -5.33 25.58 0.00
CA ASP A 6 -5.33 24.16 -0.39
C ASP A 6 -5.05 24.03 -1.89
N VAL A 7 -3.89 23.50 -2.25
CA VAL A 7 -3.54 23.21 -3.64
C VAL A 7 -4.22 21.91 -4.03
N GLN A 8 -4.89 21.90 -5.17
CA GLN A 8 -5.51 20.70 -5.73
C GLN A 8 -4.50 19.94 -6.58
N PHE A 9 -4.41 18.64 -6.34
CA PHE A 9 -3.57 17.73 -7.08
C PHE A 9 -4.42 16.67 -7.76
N LEU A 10 -4.08 16.40 -9.02
CA LEU A 10 -4.51 15.23 -9.74
C LEU A 10 -3.57 14.07 -9.39
N VAL A 11 -4.08 13.01 -8.80
CA VAL A 11 -3.28 11.87 -8.30
C VAL A 11 -3.75 10.59 -8.94
N SER A 12 -2.82 9.81 -9.47
CA SER A 12 -3.11 8.51 -10.06
C SER A 12 -2.18 7.43 -9.53
N SER A 13 -2.70 6.21 -9.45
CA SER A 13 -1.86 5.02 -9.35
C SER A 13 -1.23 4.74 -10.71
N THR A 14 0.06 4.45 -10.71
CA THR A 14 0.76 3.89 -11.88
C THR A 14 0.69 2.36 -11.91
N ASP A 15 0.12 1.75 -10.88
CA ASP A 15 -0.11 0.31 -10.78
C ASP A 15 -1.56 0.00 -11.16
N CYS A 16 -1.75 -0.91 -12.13
CA CYS A 16 -3.05 -1.27 -12.70
C CYS A 16 -3.85 -2.26 -11.83
N ARG A 17 -3.39 -2.52 -10.60
CA ARG A 17 -3.98 -3.51 -9.67
C ARG A 17 -5.01 -2.93 -8.72
N ILE A 18 -5.15 -1.61 -8.69
CA ILE A 18 -6.26 -0.95 -7.98
C ILE A 18 -7.47 -1.10 -8.89
N ASP A 19 -8.26 -2.14 -8.63
CA ASP A 19 -9.52 -2.40 -9.32
C ASP A 19 -10.58 -1.49 -8.70
N ASP A 20 -10.97 -0.45 -9.43
CA ASP A 20 -12.37 -0.03 -9.48
C ASP A 20 -12.64 0.67 -10.82
N ASP A 21 -13.83 0.39 -11.36
CA ASP A 21 -14.43 0.95 -12.58
C ASP A 21 -14.60 2.49 -12.56
N GLU A 22 -14.16 3.17 -11.50
CA GLU A 22 -14.23 4.63 -11.30
C GLU A 22 -12.84 5.28 -11.35
N GLY A 23 -12.21 5.26 -12.52
CA GLY A 23 -11.17 6.21 -12.91
C GLY A 23 -9.88 6.18 -12.08
N LEU A 24 -8.78 5.82 -12.73
CA LEU A 24 -7.39 5.80 -12.24
C LEU A 24 -6.87 7.13 -11.61
N ILE A 25 -7.69 8.17 -11.52
CA ILE A 25 -7.32 9.55 -11.26
C ILE A 25 -8.25 10.17 -10.22
N HIS A 26 -7.68 10.62 -9.10
CA HIS A 26 -8.37 11.28 -8.00
C HIS A 26 -7.91 12.72 -7.84
N ILE A 27 -8.80 13.60 -7.38
CA ILE A 27 -8.42 14.96 -6.98
C ILE A 27 -8.31 15.00 -5.47
N VAL A 28 -7.16 15.42 -4.95
CA VAL A 28 -6.90 15.60 -3.52
C VAL A 28 -6.39 16.99 -3.22
N HIS A 29 -6.76 17.50 -2.05
CA HIS A 29 -6.28 18.77 -1.52
C HIS A 29 -5.06 18.51 -0.62
N ALA A 30 -3.95 19.21 -0.87
CA ALA A 30 -2.73 19.06 -0.11
C ALA A 30 -1.83 20.30 -0.20
N ASP A 31 -0.83 20.38 0.66
CA ASP A 31 0.20 21.43 0.64
C ASP A 31 1.38 21.12 -0.30
N SER A 32 1.49 19.88 -0.77
CA SER A 32 2.61 19.40 -1.58
C SER A 32 2.25 18.10 -2.33
N VAL A 33 3.04 17.78 -3.36
CA VAL A 33 2.97 16.51 -4.11
C VAL A 33 3.08 15.30 -3.17
N SER A 34 4.01 15.35 -2.21
CA SER A 34 4.21 14.24 -1.26
C SER A 34 3.02 14.06 -0.33
N SER A 35 2.44 15.15 0.16
CA SER A 35 1.22 15.10 0.99
C SER A 35 0.01 14.64 0.19
N ALA A 36 -0.11 15.02 -1.09
CA ALA A 36 -1.17 14.55 -1.98
C ALA A 36 -1.09 13.03 -2.21
N ILE A 37 0.10 12.50 -2.48
CA ILE A 37 0.34 11.05 -2.61
C ILE A 37 0.02 10.33 -1.31
N ARG A 38 0.44 10.87 -0.16
CA ARG A 38 0.11 10.29 1.15
C ARG A 38 -1.40 10.27 1.38
N ALA A 39 -2.11 11.36 1.10
CA ALA A 39 -3.55 11.45 1.24
C ALA A 39 -4.26 10.41 0.36
N PHE A 40 -3.88 10.31 -0.92
CA PHE A 40 -4.40 9.29 -1.83
C PHE A 40 -4.20 7.87 -1.28
N LYS A 41 -3.01 7.54 -0.79
CA LYS A 41 -2.72 6.22 -0.20
C LYS A 41 -3.59 5.91 1.02
N LEU A 42 -3.83 6.91 1.87
CA LEU A 42 -4.60 6.72 3.11
C LEU A 42 -6.11 6.79 2.94
N GLN A 43 -6.61 7.46 1.89
CA GLN A 43 -8.04 7.64 1.68
C GLN A 43 -8.60 6.70 0.63
N VAL A 44 -7.77 6.26 -0.31
CA VAL A 44 -8.19 5.38 -1.41
C VAL A 44 -7.56 4.01 -1.23
N CYS A 45 -6.24 3.92 -1.27
CA CYS A 45 -5.55 2.63 -1.31
C CYS A 45 -5.75 1.78 -0.05
N ILE A 46 -5.97 2.39 1.11
CA ILE A 46 -6.20 1.62 2.35
C ILE A 46 -7.49 0.79 2.31
N HIS A 47 -8.47 1.24 1.52
CA HIS A 47 -9.79 0.61 1.37
C HIS A 47 -9.88 -0.29 0.13
N ASP A 48 -8.81 -0.32 -0.66
CA ASP A 48 -8.73 -1.14 -1.86
C ASP A 48 -8.68 -2.65 -1.50
N LYS A 49 -9.43 -3.45 -2.25
CA LYS A 49 -9.56 -4.89 -2.00
C LYS A 49 -8.24 -5.62 -2.21
N TYR A 50 -7.43 -5.20 -3.19
CA TYR A 50 -6.14 -5.81 -3.44
C TYR A 50 -5.15 -5.54 -2.30
N VAL A 51 -5.10 -4.31 -1.78
CA VAL A 51 -4.30 -4.00 -0.57
C VAL A 51 -4.77 -4.83 0.62
N ARG A 52 -6.08 -4.96 0.83
CA ARG A 52 -6.64 -5.78 1.91
C ARG A 52 -6.22 -7.25 1.76
N SER A 53 -6.45 -7.84 0.60
CA SER A 53 -6.08 -9.23 0.30
C SER A 53 -4.59 -9.47 0.45
N TYR A 54 -3.74 -8.55 0.00
CA TYR A 54 -2.30 -8.70 0.16
C TYR A 54 -1.88 -8.85 1.64
N ILE A 55 -2.45 -8.02 2.50
CA ILE A 55 -2.10 -7.98 3.93
C ILE A 55 -2.69 -9.19 4.66
N LEU A 56 -3.95 -9.52 4.38
CA LEU A 56 -4.72 -10.52 5.13
C LEU A 56 -4.61 -11.93 4.54
N ASP A 57 -4.66 -12.09 3.21
CA ASP A 57 -4.66 -13.40 2.55
C ASP A 57 -3.25 -14.03 2.45
N GLY A 58 -2.31 -13.51 3.24
CA GLY A 58 -1.04 -14.17 3.52
C GLY A 58 0.13 -13.77 2.61
N GLU A 59 -0.08 -13.16 1.45
CA GLU A 59 1.03 -12.74 0.56
C GLU A 59 2.05 -11.83 1.27
N PHE A 60 1.57 -10.95 2.17
CA PHE A 60 2.45 -10.18 3.04
C PHE A 60 3.27 -11.06 3.95
N GLY A 61 2.65 -12.02 4.63
CA GLY A 61 3.32 -12.96 5.53
C GLY A 61 4.31 -13.86 4.80
N GLU A 62 3.97 -14.35 3.61
CA GLU A 62 4.75 -15.31 2.83
C GLU A 62 6.19 -14.85 2.57
N ARG A 63 6.40 -13.55 2.36
CA ARG A 63 7.74 -12.99 2.13
C ARG A 63 8.72 -13.26 3.28
N PHE A 64 8.22 -13.48 4.50
CA PHE A 64 9.05 -13.70 5.69
C PHE A 64 9.52 -15.15 5.84
N TRP A 65 8.86 -16.10 5.17
CA TRP A 65 9.34 -17.48 5.06
C TRP A 65 10.54 -17.61 4.13
N ILE A 66 10.55 -16.86 3.01
CA ILE A 66 11.61 -16.91 2.01
C ILE A 66 12.12 -15.49 1.70
N LEU A 67 13.17 -15.06 2.39
CA LEU A 67 13.69 -13.69 2.29
C LEU A 67 14.89 -13.58 1.33
N THR A 68 15.73 -14.61 1.28
CA THR A 68 16.98 -14.58 0.51
C THR A 68 16.89 -15.44 -0.75
N ALA A 69 17.70 -15.09 -1.77
CA ALA A 69 17.79 -15.87 -3.00
C ALA A 69 18.22 -17.33 -2.76
N LYS A 70 19.06 -17.57 -1.73
CA LYS A 70 19.46 -18.93 -1.34
C LYS A 70 18.30 -19.75 -0.79
N GLU A 71 17.45 -19.14 0.04
CA GLU A 71 16.26 -19.80 0.57
C GLU A 71 15.25 -20.11 -0.53
N ARG A 72 15.06 -19.17 -1.46
CA ARG A 72 14.20 -19.37 -2.62
C ARG A 72 14.69 -20.53 -3.47
N GLN A 73 15.98 -20.54 -3.81
CA GLN A 73 16.57 -21.62 -4.58
C GLN A 73 16.47 -22.98 -3.86
N HIS A 74 16.58 -23.00 -2.53
CA HIS A 74 16.39 -24.23 -1.76
C HIS A 74 14.95 -24.71 -1.87
N PHE A 75 13.97 -23.84 -1.57
CA PHE A 75 12.55 -24.15 -1.67
C PHE A 75 12.15 -24.62 -3.07
N GLU A 76 12.62 -23.97 -4.13
CA GLU A 76 12.37 -24.39 -5.52
C GLU A 76 12.94 -25.77 -5.85
N LYS A 77 14.02 -26.19 -5.18
CA LYS A 77 14.66 -27.50 -5.41
C LYS A 77 14.06 -28.61 -4.56
N THR A 78 13.66 -28.32 -3.32
CA THR A 78 13.28 -29.33 -2.33
C THR A 78 11.80 -29.31 -1.96
N GLY A 79 11.12 -28.18 -2.21
CA GLY A 79 9.78 -27.90 -1.67
C GLY A 79 9.78 -27.57 -0.18
N GLU A 80 10.94 -27.46 0.47
CA GLU A 80 11.05 -27.30 1.92
C GLU A 80 11.41 -25.86 2.30
N LEU A 81 10.81 -25.37 3.38
CA LEU A 81 11.16 -24.09 3.98
C LEU A 81 12.34 -24.25 4.93
N ILE A 82 13.40 -23.47 4.71
CA ILE A 82 14.52 -23.35 5.66
C ILE A 82 14.07 -22.60 6.93
N ALA A 83 13.18 -21.62 6.77
CA ALA A 83 12.78 -20.75 7.85
C ALA A 83 11.84 -21.46 8.83
N THR A 84 12.21 -21.44 10.11
CA THR A 84 11.36 -21.91 11.20
C THR A 84 10.37 -20.81 11.62
N PRO A 85 9.27 -21.14 12.32
CA PRO A 85 8.37 -20.13 12.88
C PRO A 85 9.07 -19.09 13.77
N ALA A 86 10.12 -19.50 14.50
CA ALA A 86 10.93 -18.58 15.30
C ALA A 86 11.72 -17.58 14.43
N LEU A 87 12.26 -18.04 13.29
CA LEU A 87 12.95 -17.17 12.34
C LEU A 87 11.98 -16.21 11.65
N PHE A 88 10.79 -16.68 11.27
CA PHE A 88 9.71 -15.84 10.75
C PHE A 88 9.38 -14.70 11.71
N ARG A 89 9.08 -15.04 12.98
CA ARG A 89 8.74 -14.06 14.02
C ARG A 89 9.82 -13.00 14.14
N ARG A 90 11.08 -13.42 14.22
CA ARG A 90 12.23 -12.48 14.28
C ARG A 90 12.31 -11.57 13.07
N ARG A 91 12.10 -12.08 11.85
CA ARG A 91 12.14 -11.28 10.62
C ARG A 91 11.04 -10.24 10.59
N LEU A 92 9.83 -10.64 10.95
CA LEU A 92 8.70 -9.73 11.00
C LEU A 92 8.92 -8.63 12.06
N THR A 93 9.33 -9.00 13.28
CA THR A 93 9.66 -8.03 14.34
C THR A 93 10.76 -7.05 13.88
N ASN A 94 11.78 -7.54 13.19
CA ASN A 94 12.83 -6.67 12.63
C ASN A 94 12.29 -5.74 11.52
N TYR A 95 11.37 -6.22 10.68
CA TYR A 95 10.77 -5.39 9.63
C TYR A 95 10.00 -4.20 10.21
N PHE A 96 9.30 -4.43 11.33
CA PHE A 96 8.59 -3.42 12.12
C PHE A 96 9.39 -2.93 13.34
N ALA A 97 10.72 -2.85 13.28
CA ALA A 97 11.55 -2.47 14.44
C ALA A 97 11.13 -1.13 15.09
N ASN A 98 10.56 -0.20 14.31
CA ASN A 98 10.09 1.11 14.78
C ASN A 98 8.60 1.13 15.17
N ARG A 99 7.88 0.02 14.99
CA ARG A 99 6.46 -0.19 15.32
C ARG A 99 6.24 -1.63 15.84
N PRO A 100 6.86 -1.99 16.97
CA PRO A 100 6.80 -3.37 17.49
C PRO A 100 5.38 -3.82 17.86
N ASP A 101 4.49 -2.87 18.16
CA ASP A 101 3.06 -3.05 18.33
C ASP A 101 2.41 -3.67 17.08
N LEU A 102 2.73 -3.16 15.89
CA LEU A 102 2.20 -3.69 14.63
C LEU A 102 2.74 -5.08 14.30
N ALA A 103 4.01 -5.34 14.60
CA ALA A 103 4.57 -6.70 14.48
C ALA A 103 3.82 -7.68 15.39
N THR A 104 3.51 -7.27 16.62
CA THR A 104 2.80 -8.12 17.58
C THR A 104 1.39 -8.42 17.08
N ALA A 105 0.62 -7.38 16.72
CA ALA A 105 -0.73 -7.54 16.19
C ALA A 105 -0.77 -8.44 14.95
N TYR A 106 0.19 -8.27 14.03
CA TYR A 106 0.25 -9.11 12.83
C TYR A 106 0.65 -10.55 13.13
N LEU A 107 1.56 -10.80 14.09
CA LEU A 107 1.93 -12.16 14.48
C LEU A 107 0.78 -12.91 15.16
N ASP A 108 0.03 -12.21 16.00
CA ASP A 108 -1.11 -12.79 16.70
C ASP A 108 -2.21 -13.14 15.70
N TYR A 109 -2.43 -12.29 14.70
CA TYR A 109 -3.30 -12.59 13.56
C TYR A 109 -2.78 -13.79 12.73
N TYR A 110 -1.54 -13.71 12.22
CA TYR A 110 -0.99 -14.66 11.24
C TYR A 110 -0.83 -16.08 11.80
N PHE A 111 -0.49 -16.22 13.08
CA PHE A 111 -0.35 -17.52 13.74
C PHE A 111 -1.56 -17.89 14.60
N SER A 112 -2.67 -17.17 14.48
CA SER A 112 -3.92 -17.57 15.12
C SER A 112 -4.34 -18.94 14.59
N SER A 113 -4.74 -19.84 15.48
CA SER A 113 -5.35 -21.12 15.12
C SER A 113 -6.86 -21.02 14.90
N ASN A 114 -7.41 -19.82 15.04
CA ASN A 114 -8.82 -19.55 14.82
C ASN A 114 -9.00 -18.97 13.42
N ASP A 115 -9.62 -19.75 12.53
CA ASP A 115 -9.90 -19.38 11.14
C ASP A 115 -10.83 -18.15 11.03
N GLU A 116 -11.54 -17.80 12.11
CA GLU A 116 -12.39 -16.60 12.20
C GLU A 116 -11.68 -15.38 12.81
N GLN A 117 -10.39 -15.49 13.15
CA GLN A 117 -9.65 -14.38 13.75
C GLN A 117 -9.36 -13.31 12.71
N GLU A 118 -10.11 -12.21 12.78
CA GLU A 118 -9.82 -11.02 11.98
C GLU A 118 -8.84 -10.11 12.70
N LEU A 119 -7.97 -9.48 11.91
CA LEU A 119 -7.17 -8.36 12.37
C LEU A 119 -8.12 -7.19 12.67
N ALA A 120 -8.05 -6.64 13.89
CA ALA A 120 -8.91 -5.52 14.28
C ALA A 120 -8.80 -4.36 13.26
N PRO A 121 -9.91 -3.70 12.88
CA PRO A 121 -9.91 -2.67 11.83
C PRO A 121 -8.87 -1.57 12.03
N GLU A 122 -8.65 -1.15 13.28
CA GLU A 122 -7.62 -0.18 13.65
C GLU A 122 -6.21 -0.69 13.35
N HIS A 123 -5.88 -1.92 13.72
CA HIS A 123 -4.58 -2.52 13.44
C HIS A 123 -4.38 -2.76 11.95
N TYR A 124 -5.44 -3.12 11.21
CA TYR A 124 -5.40 -3.19 9.76
C TYR A 124 -5.05 -1.84 9.14
N CYS A 125 -5.75 -0.77 9.53
CA CYS A 125 -5.49 0.56 9.00
C CYS A 125 -4.05 1.01 9.31
N GLU A 126 -3.57 0.79 10.52
CA GLU A 126 -2.20 1.17 10.89
C GLU A 126 -1.14 0.33 10.15
N LEU A 127 -1.38 -0.97 9.93
CA LEU A 127 -0.51 -1.83 9.12
C LEU A 127 -0.48 -1.38 7.66
N ALA A 128 -1.65 -1.13 7.07
CA ALA A 128 -1.76 -0.66 5.70
C ALA A 128 -1.09 0.71 5.52
N GLU A 129 -1.31 1.66 6.44
CA GLU A 129 -0.59 2.94 6.45
C GLU A 129 0.93 2.73 6.52
N TYR A 130 1.40 1.86 7.41
CA TYR A 130 2.83 1.59 7.55
C TYR A 130 3.43 1.05 6.25
N LEU A 131 2.77 0.11 5.59
CA LEU A 131 3.22 -0.46 4.32
C LEU A 131 3.17 0.56 3.17
N LEU A 132 2.04 1.25 3.02
CA LEU A 132 1.79 2.17 1.91
C LEU A 132 2.63 3.44 2.01
N VAL A 133 2.75 4.01 3.21
CA VAL A 133 3.35 5.34 3.41
C VAL A 133 4.78 5.22 3.92
N THR A 134 5.02 4.44 4.98
CA THR A 134 6.35 4.39 5.62
C THR A 134 7.33 3.55 4.81
N LYS A 135 6.88 2.40 4.32
CA LYS A 135 7.71 1.51 3.50
C LYS A 135 7.60 1.83 2.00
N ASN A 136 6.65 2.68 1.63
CA ASN A 136 6.36 3.06 0.25
C ASN A 136 6.18 1.83 -0.65
N GLU A 137 5.55 0.79 -0.12
CA GLU A 137 5.24 -0.44 -0.84
C GLU A 137 3.88 -0.35 -1.56
N PHE A 138 3.54 -1.41 -2.31
CA PHE A 138 2.28 -1.60 -3.03
C PHE A 138 2.07 -0.68 -4.21
N ILE A 139 1.81 0.59 -3.94
CA ILE A 139 1.22 1.49 -4.91
C ILE A 139 2.19 2.63 -5.16
N LYS A 140 2.68 2.66 -6.39
CA LYS A 140 3.37 3.82 -6.92
C LYS A 140 2.30 4.79 -7.41
N ALA A 141 2.23 5.94 -6.76
CA ALA A 141 1.34 7.01 -7.17
C ALA A 141 2.15 8.20 -7.68
N GLN A 142 1.54 8.94 -8.60
CA GLN A 142 2.06 10.21 -9.10
C GLN A 142 1.01 11.29 -8.84
N ALA A 143 1.46 12.48 -8.51
CA ALA A 143 0.60 13.63 -8.30
C ALA A 143 1.11 14.81 -9.13
N LEU A 144 0.17 15.52 -9.76
CA LEU A 144 0.43 16.73 -10.54
C LEU A 144 -0.49 17.84 -10.03
N PRO A 145 0.03 19.06 -9.77
CA PRO A 145 -0.82 20.21 -9.48
C PRO A 145 -1.85 20.41 -10.59
N LEU A 146 -3.13 20.58 -10.24
CA LEU A 146 -4.22 20.68 -11.21
C LEU A 146 -4.05 21.93 -12.10
N ASP A 147 -3.50 23.00 -11.55
CA ASP A 147 -3.19 24.27 -12.23
C ASP A 147 -2.02 24.16 -13.22
N ALA A 148 -1.19 23.13 -13.12
CA ALA A 148 -0.10 22.86 -14.05
C ALA A 148 -0.56 22.08 -15.31
N ILE A 149 -1.81 21.64 -15.38
CA ILE A 149 -2.34 20.85 -16.51
C ILE A 149 -2.76 21.81 -17.64
N PRO A 150 -2.13 21.75 -18.83
CA PRO A 150 -2.51 22.60 -19.94
C PRO A 150 -3.89 22.20 -20.49
N VAL A 151 -4.81 23.16 -20.56
CA VAL A 151 -6.13 22.96 -21.18
C VAL A 151 -6.01 23.10 -22.70
N ILE A 152 -6.20 22.01 -23.43
CA ILE A 152 -6.22 22.02 -24.90
C ILE A 152 -7.66 22.31 -25.37
N HIS A 153 -7.89 23.48 -25.96
CA HIS A 153 -9.17 23.80 -26.61
C HIS A 153 -9.21 23.17 -28.00
N GLN A 154 -10.04 22.14 -28.20
CA GLN A 154 -10.37 21.67 -29.55
C GLN A 154 -11.40 22.63 -30.17
N SER A 155 -10.92 23.59 -30.96
CA SER A 155 -11.80 24.37 -31.84
C SER A 155 -12.39 23.42 -32.88
N ARG A 156 -13.72 23.20 -32.84
CA ARG A 156 -14.41 22.48 -33.92
C ARG A 156 -14.18 23.27 -35.21
N CYS A 157 -13.47 22.68 -36.17
CA CYS A 157 -13.46 23.19 -37.54
C CYS A 157 -14.89 23.13 -38.06
N SER A 158 -15.54 24.28 -38.19
CA SER A 158 -16.79 24.41 -38.91
C SER A 158 -16.50 24.14 -40.39
N THR A 159 -16.78 22.92 -40.85
CA THR A 159 -16.83 22.62 -42.28
C THR A 159 -17.95 23.46 -42.89
N SER A 160 -17.55 24.38 -43.77
CA SER A 160 -18.42 25.24 -44.58
C SER A 160 -19.03 24.48 -45.74
#